data_AF-A0A948FHM3-F1
#
_entry.id   AF-A0A948FHM3-F1
#
_cell.length_a   1.000
_cell.length_b   1.000
_cell.length_c   1.000
_cell.angle_alpha   90.00
_cell.angle_beta   90.00
_cell.angle_gamma   90.00
#
_symmetry.space_group_name_H-M   'P 1'
#
loop_
_entity.id
_entity.type
_entity.pdbx_description
1 polymer ?
#
loop_
_entity_poly.entity_id
_entity_poly.type
_entity_poly.pdbx_seq_one_letter_code
_entity_poly.pdbx_strand_id
1 'polypeptide(L)'
;MIVAASVVGLWVATAMTFALAKVDWQAGELFRQYLVSIGLIQDFETLVDFYTHIKGVEYIICVAFLGAFPAFFKYLNKEKEQVARS
;
A
#
# COMPACT_ATOMS: atom_id res chain seq x y z
N MET A 1 -13.65 -32.23 14.10
CA MET A 1 -13.08 -30.89 13.80
C MET A 1 -12.09 -30.90 12.64
N ILE A 2 -11.10 -31.81 12.58
CA ILE A 2 -10.07 -31.82 11.51
C ILE A 2 -10.66 -32.02 10.11
N VAL A 3 -11.58 -32.98 9.92
CA VAL A 3 -12.21 -33.27 8.62
C VAL A 3 -12.97 -32.06 8.06
N ALA A 4 -13.70 -31.33 8.91
CA ALA A 4 -14.42 -30.12 8.49
C ALA A 4 -13.44 -29.01 8.05
N ALA A 5 -12.33 -28.83 8.78
CA ALA A 5 -11.29 -27.89 8.39
C ALA A 5 -10.64 -28.27 7.05
N SER A 6 -10.42 -29.56 6.80
CA SER A 6 -9.88 -30.05 5.52
C SER A 6 -10.82 -29.77 4.34
N VAL A 7 -12.12 -29.99 4.51
CA VAL A 7 -13.13 -29.71 3.47
C VAL A 7 -13.21 -28.22 3.15
N VAL A 8 -13.21 -27.37 4.18
CA VAL A 8 -13.20 -25.92 4.00
C VAL A 8 -11.91 -25.46 3.31
N GLY A 9 -10.76 -26.01 3.70
CA GLY A 9 -9.47 -25.70 3.06
C GLY A 9 -9.46 -26.06 1.57
N LEU A 10 -10.02 -27.22 1.21
CA LEU A 10 -10.11 -27.65 -0.19
C LEU A 10 -11.01 -26.71 -1.00
N TRP A 11 -12.15 -26.31 -0.42
CA TRP A 11 -13.07 -25.38 -1.06
C TRP A 11 -12.44 -24.00 -1.29
N VAL A 12 -11.77 -23.45 -0.27
CA VAL A 12 -11.05 -22.16 -0.37
C VAL A 12 -9.97 -22.22 -1.44
N ALA A 13 -9.19 -23.30 -1.49
CA ALA A 13 -8.17 -23.47 -2.52
C ALA A 13 -8.81 -23.45 -3.92
N THR A 14 -9.89 -24.20 -4.13
CA THR A 14 -10.60 -24.22 -5.43
C THR A 14 -11.19 -22.86 -5.81
N ALA A 15 -11.81 -22.16 -4.87
CA ALA A 15 -12.37 -20.83 -5.11
C ALA A 15 -11.28 -19.80 -5.48
N MET A 16 -10.13 -19.88 -4.80
CA MET A 16 -9.00 -18.99 -5.07
C MET A 16 -8.34 -19.27 -6.42
N THR A 17 -8.15 -20.55 -6.78
CA THR A 17 -7.64 -20.90 -8.12
C THR A 17 -8.61 -20.47 -9.22
N PHE A 18 -9.91 -20.57 -9.01
CA PHE A 18 -10.91 -20.10 -9.97
C PHE A 18 -10.88 -18.57 -10.12
N ALA A 19 -10.72 -17.84 -9.02
CA ALA A 19 -10.56 -16.38 -9.06
C ALA A 19 -9.29 -15.98 -9.84
N LEU A 20 -8.15 -16.65 -9.59
CA LEU A 20 -6.91 -16.44 -10.37
C LEU A 20 -7.09 -16.76 -11.86
N ALA A 21 -7.84 -17.81 -12.18
CA ALA A 21 -8.12 -18.19 -13.55
C ALA A 21 -8.97 -17.16 -14.32
N LYS A 22 -9.82 -16.41 -13.63
CA LYS A 22 -10.61 -15.33 -14.25
C LYS A 22 -9.79 -14.09 -14.59
N VAL A 23 -8.57 -13.99 -14.07
CA VAL A 23 -7.72 -12.80 -14.15
C VAL A 23 -6.34 -13.17 -14.76
N ASP A 24 -6.30 -14.18 -15.65
CA ASP A 24 -5.08 -14.62 -16.34
C ASP A 24 -3.86 -14.86 -15.42
N TRP A 25 -4.10 -15.37 -14.21
CA TRP A 25 -3.07 -15.59 -13.18
C TRP A 25 -2.36 -14.32 -12.68
N GLN A 26 -2.88 -13.13 -12.98
CA GLN A 26 -2.32 -11.86 -12.54
C GLN A 26 -2.79 -11.53 -11.12
N ALA A 27 -2.01 -11.97 -10.12
CA ALA A 27 -2.29 -11.72 -8.70
C ALA A 27 -2.47 -10.23 -8.36
N GLY A 28 -1.80 -9.34 -9.10
CA GLY A 28 -1.92 -7.89 -8.94
C GLY A 28 -3.29 -7.34 -9.33
N GLU A 29 -3.94 -7.92 -10.35
CA GLU A 29 -5.26 -7.46 -10.81
C GLU A 29 -6.37 -7.98 -9.88
N LEU A 30 -6.22 -9.18 -9.31
CA LEU A 30 -7.09 -9.64 -8.23
C LEU A 30 -7.00 -8.75 -6.99
N PHE A 31 -5.79 -8.35 -6.63
CA PHE A 31 -5.58 -7.43 -5.52
C PHE A 31 -6.16 -6.04 -5.83
N ARG A 32 -6.01 -5.56 -7.07
CA ARG A 32 -6.63 -4.31 -7.54
C ARG A 32 -8.15 -4.38 -7.44
N GLN A 33 -8.79 -5.43 -7.95
CA GLN A 33 -10.24 -5.63 -7.86
C GLN A 33 -10.71 -5.71 -6.40
N TYR A 34 -9.96 -6.39 -5.54
CA TYR A 34 -10.24 -6.41 -4.11
C TYR A 34 -10.16 -5.01 -3.50
N LEU A 35 -9.08 -4.26 -3.76
CA LEU A 35 -8.87 -2.90 -3.28
C LEU A 35 -9.91 -1.89 -3.80
N VAL A 36 -10.36 -2.06 -5.05
CA VAL A 36 -11.48 -1.29 -5.62
C VAL A 36 -12.79 -1.63 -4.91
N SER A 37 -13.08 -2.92 -4.70
CA SER A 37 -14.32 -3.37 -4.07
C SER A 37 -14.50 -2.93 -2.61
N ILE A 38 -13.39 -2.76 -1.88
CA ILE A 38 -13.37 -2.23 -0.51
C ILE A 38 -13.22 -0.70 -0.45
N GLY A 39 -13.17 -0.02 -1.61
CA GLY A 39 -13.11 1.43 -1.70
C GLY A 39 -11.75 2.06 -1.39
N LEU A 40 -10.67 1.28 -1.38
CA LEU A 40 -9.30 1.76 -1.15
C LEU A 40 -8.61 2.26 -2.42
N ILE A 41 -9.06 1.83 -3.60
CA ILE A 41 -8.63 2.34 -4.91
C ILE A 41 -9.88 2.84 -5.65
N GLN A 42 -9.93 4.12 -6.01
CA GLN A 42 -10.91 4.63 -6.97
C GLN A 42 -10.39 4.39 -8.39
N ASP A 43 -11.24 3.86 -9.27
CA ASP A 43 -10.95 3.86 -10.71
C ASP A 43 -11.00 5.32 -11.21
N PHE A 44 -9.87 5.83 -11.70
CA PHE A 44 -9.80 7.18 -12.30
C PHE A 44 -10.41 7.13 -13.70
N GLU A 45 -11.70 7.43 -13.84
CA GLU A 45 -12.39 7.40 -15.14
C GLU A 45 -11.99 8.55 -16.10
N THR A 46 -11.30 9.59 -15.63
CA THR A 46 -10.88 10.71 -16.49
C THR A 46 -9.42 11.13 -16.23
N LEU A 47 -8.73 11.58 -17.29
CA LEU A 47 -7.36 12.11 -17.23
C LEU A 47 -7.18 13.27 -16.24
N VAL A 48 -8.26 14.03 -15.97
CA VAL A 48 -8.27 15.14 -15.01
C VAL A 48 -8.19 14.65 -13.56
N ASP A 49 -8.83 13.51 -13.26
CA ASP A 49 -8.84 12.91 -11.93
C ASP A 49 -7.47 12.30 -11.58
N PHE A 50 -6.84 11.66 -12.57
CA PHE A 50 -5.45 11.18 -12.46
C PHE A 50 -4.46 12.31 -12.17
N TYR A 51 -4.59 13.46 -12.85
CA TYR A 51 -3.71 14.61 -12.63
C TYR A 51 -3.91 15.26 -11.26
N THR A 52 -5.15 15.30 -10.77
CA THR A 52 -5.47 15.80 -9.42
C THR A 52 -4.83 14.93 -8.35
N HIS A 53 -4.87 13.61 -8.54
CA HIS A 53 -4.25 12.66 -7.62
C HIS A 53 -2.72 12.74 -7.62
N ILE A 54 -2.07 12.80 -8.80
CA ILE A 54 -0.61 12.96 -8.91
C ILE A 54 -0.14 14.23 -8.20
N LYS A 55 -0.84 15.35 -8.42
CA LYS A 55 -0.53 16.63 -7.77
C LYS A 55 -0.83 16.61 -6.27
N GLY A 56 -1.88 15.92 -5.84
CA GLY A 56 -2.16 15.71 -4.41
C GLY A 56 -1.03 14.94 -3.71
N VAL A 57 -0.52 13.88 -4.34
CA VAL A 57 0.61 13.09 -3.83
C VAL A 57 1.89 13.94 -3.76
N GLU A 58 2.14 14.79 -4.75
CA GLU A 58 3.27 15.74 -4.74
C GLU A 58 3.25 16.63 -3.49
N TYR A 59 2.10 17.21 -3.13
CA TYR A 59 1.98 18.02 -1.93
C TYR A 59 2.26 17.24 -0.64
N ILE A 60 1.79 15.99 -0.54
CA ILE A 60 2.02 15.13 0.62
C ILE A 60 3.52 14.82 0.77
N ILE A 61 4.19 14.51 -0.34
CA ILE A 61 5.65 14.24 -0.35
C ILE A 61 6.41 15.52 0.03
N CYS A 62 6.04 16.69 -0.50
CA CYS A 62 6.67 17.96 -0.14
C CYS A 62 6.55 18.27 1.36
N VAL A 63 5.37 18.08 1.95
CA VAL A 63 5.14 18.29 3.39
C VAL A 63 5.95 17.27 4.22
N ALA A 64 5.96 16.00 3.80
CA ALA A 64 6.74 14.96 4.46
C ALA A 64 8.25 15.28 4.44
N PHE A 65 8.79 15.72 3.30
CA PHE A 65 10.18 16.15 3.20
C PHE A 65 10.46 17.39 4.06
N LEU A 66 9.60 18.40 4.03
CA LEU A 66 9.75 19.60 4.86
C LEU A 66 9.74 19.31 6.36
N GLY A 67 9.05 18.27 6.82
CA GLY A 67 9.07 17.84 8.23
C GLY A 67 10.24 16.90 8.56
N ALA A 68 10.51 15.93 7.68
CA ALA A 68 11.54 14.92 7.89
C ALA A 68 12.96 15.50 7.84
N PHE A 69 13.22 16.46 6.95
CA PHE A 69 14.54 17.07 6.79
C PHE A 69 15.02 17.85 8.03
N PRO A 70 14.24 18.76 8.63
CA PRO A 70 14.64 19.43 9.88
C PRO A 70 14.66 18.46 11.07
N ALA A 71 13.78 17.46 11.10
CA ALA A 71 13.82 16.43 12.14
C ALA A 71 15.13 15.61 12.08
N PHE A 72 15.57 15.25 10.87
CA PHE A 72 16.83 14.56 10.63
C PHE A 72 18.04 15.41 11.01
N PHE A 73 18.06 16.70 10.64
CA PHE A 73 19.14 17.62 11.05
C PHE A 73 19.19 17.83 12.57
N LYS A 74 18.04 17.92 13.21
CA LYS A 74 17.95 18.02 14.68
C LYS A 74 18.46 16.74 15.35
N TYR A 75 18.21 15.58 14.75
CA TYR A 75 18.75 14.29 15.23
C TYR A 75 20.27 14.25 15.13
N LEU A 76 20.87 14.58 13.98
CA LEU A 76 22.32 14.60 13.80
C LEU A 76 23.05 15.63 14.68
N ASN A 77 22.47 16.82 14.85
CA ASN A 77 23.05 17.82 15.75
C ASN A 77 23.02 17.37 17.21
N LYS A 78 22.00 16.61 17.62
CA LYS A 78 21.94 16.00 18.97
C LYS A 78 23.05 14.99 19.19
N GLU A 79 23.36 14.15 18.20
CA GLU A 79 24.45 13.19 18.29
C GLU A 79 25.82 13.89 18.39
N LYS A 80 26.04 14.96 17.62
CA LYS A 80 27.28 15.75 17.71
C LYS A 80 27.45 16.43 19.07
N GLU A 81 26.38 16.94 19.66
CA GLU A 81 26.42 17.56 20.99
C GLU A 81 26.70 16.54 22.10
N GLN A 82 26.19 15.31 21.97
CA GLN A 82 26.48 14.22 22.92
C GLN A 82 27.93 13.71 22.81
N VAL A 83 28.48 13.61 21.60
CA VAL A 83 29.88 13.19 21.39
C VAL A 83 30.87 14.28 21.86
N ALA A 84 30.55 15.56 21.72
CA ALA A 84 31.42 16.66 22.18
C ALA A 84 31.42 16.86 23.71
N ARG A 85 30.50 16.22 24.43
CA ARG A 85 30.35 16.29 25.90
C ARG A 85 30.86 15.04 26.62
N SER A 86 31.40 14.06 25.89
CA SER A 86 32.10 12.88 26.40
C SER A 86 33.62 13.07 26.32
#